data_AF-A0A9L0TCQ1-F1
#
_entry.id   AF-A0A9L0TCQ1-F1
#
_cell.length_a   1.000
_cell.length_b   1.000
_cell.length_c   1.000
_cell.angle_alpha   90.00
_cell.angle_beta   90.00
_cell.angle_gamma   90.00
#
_symmetry.space_group_name_H-M   'P 1'
#
loop_
_entity.id
_entity.type
_entity.pdbx_description
1 polymer ?
#
loop_
_entity_poly.entity_id
_entity_poly.type
_entity_poly.pdbx_seq_one_letter_code
_entity_poly.pdbx_strand_id
1 'polypeptide(L)'
;MEEEVGGAAKEWGATPAGPVWTAVFDYEAAGDEELTLRRGDRVQVLSQDWAVSGDEGWWTGRLPSGRVGVFPSNYVTPGPPAAPAGLQLPQEIPFHELQLEEIIGVGGFGKVYRALWRGEEVAVKAARLDPERDPALTAEQVRQEARLFGALQHPNIIALRGACLSPPHLCLVMEYARGGALSRVLAGRRVPPHVLVNWAVQVARGMNYLHNDAPVPIIHRDLKSINNLAFVHPPASCQVPELGQALCQGWGIEQDSHRRSLPSWMLVLERP
;
A
#
# COMPACT_ATOMS: atom_id res chain seq x y z
N MET A 1 39.02 11.54 58.40
CA MET A 1 39.18 12.31 57.16
C MET A 1 38.81 11.39 56.04
N GLU A 2 37.81 11.81 55.31
CA GLU A 2 37.06 11.08 54.30
C GLU A 2 37.92 10.69 53.10
N GLU A 3 37.58 9.59 52.44
CA GLU A 3 37.32 9.63 51.01
C GLU A 3 36.40 8.46 50.61
N GLU A 4 35.25 8.83 50.08
CA GLU A 4 34.26 7.96 49.44
C GLU A 4 34.81 7.41 48.12
N VAL A 5 34.50 6.16 47.80
CA VAL A 5 34.48 5.70 46.40
C VAL A 5 33.09 5.13 46.13
N GLY A 6 32.30 5.94 45.45
CA GLY A 6 30.92 5.67 45.08
C GLY A 6 30.79 4.42 44.21
N GLY A 7 29.82 3.58 44.58
CA GLY A 7 29.33 2.49 43.75
C GLY A 7 28.63 3.06 42.52
N ALA A 8 29.22 2.86 41.36
CA ALA A 8 28.56 3.11 40.09
C ALA A 8 27.41 2.09 39.92
N ALA A 9 26.19 2.57 40.09
CA ALA A 9 24.98 1.88 39.67
C ALA A 9 25.09 1.56 38.18
N LYS A 10 25.04 0.27 37.84
CA LYS A 10 25.02 -0.21 36.46
C LYS A 10 23.64 0.09 35.89
N GLU A 11 23.52 1.18 35.14
CA GLU A 11 22.34 1.51 34.37
C GLU A 11 21.97 0.33 33.47
N TRP A 12 20.80 -0.28 33.71
CA TRP A 12 20.19 -1.17 32.72
C TRP A 12 19.76 -0.31 31.54
N GLY A 13 20.65 -0.21 30.56
CA GLY A 13 20.34 0.33 29.24
C GLY A 13 19.06 -0.32 28.72
N ALA A 14 18.14 0.51 28.24
CA ALA A 14 16.90 0.09 27.62
C ALA A 14 17.19 -0.96 26.54
N THR A 15 16.80 -2.20 26.79
CA THR A 15 16.88 -3.27 25.79
C THR A 15 16.00 -2.87 24.60
N PRO A 16 16.48 -3.03 23.35
CA PRO A 16 15.65 -2.78 22.18
C PRO A 16 14.40 -3.66 22.29
N ALA A 17 13.23 -3.05 22.07
CA ALA A 17 11.96 -3.74 22.24
C ALA A 17 11.93 -4.98 21.32
N GLY A 18 11.98 -6.17 21.94
CA GLY A 18 11.88 -7.45 21.21
C GLY A 18 10.64 -7.52 20.31
N PRO A 19 10.63 -8.43 19.31
CA PRO A 19 9.53 -8.53 18.36
C PRO A 19 8.20 -8.77 19.07
N VAL A 20 7.14 -8.12 18.58
CA VAL A 20 5.77 -8.25 19.12
C VAL A 20 5.01 -9.29 18.32
N TRP A 21 4.44 -10.25 19.03
CA TRP A 21 3.66 -11.36 18.50
C TRP A 21 2.19 -11.19 18.84
N THR A 22 1.30 -11.76 18.03
CA THR A 22 -0.15 -11.66 18.22
C THR A 22 -0.74 -13.03 18.51
N ALA A 23 -1.51 -13.15 19.59
CA ALA A 23 -2.24 -14.36 19.92
C ALA A 23 -3.33 -14.64 18.86
N VAL A 24 -3.29 -15.83 18.26
CA VAL A 24 -4.27 -16.28 17.25
C VAL A 24 -5.35 -17.19 17.85
N PHE A 25 -5.11 -17.73 19.04
CA PHE A 25 -6.04 -18.54 19.82
C PHE A 25 -6.10 -18.04 21.26
N ASP A 26 -7.22 -18.32 21.93
CA ASP A 26 -7.32 -18.11 23.38
C ASP A 26 -6.54 -19.20 24.11
N TYR A 27 -5.84 -18.81 25.17
CA TYR A 27 -5.12 -19.70 26.07
C TYR A 27 -5.39 -19.30 27.51
N GLU A 28 -5.78 -20.26 28.35
CA GLU A 28 -5.99 -20.02 29.78
C GLU A 28 -4.79 -20.55 30.55
N ALA A 29 -4.17 -19.70 31.37
CA ALA A 29 -3.02 -20.07 32.18
C ALA A 29 -3.39 -21.19 33.16
N ALA A 30 -2.58 -22.25 33.19
CA ALA A 30 -2.68 -23.35 34.14
C ALA A 30 -2.05 -23.00 35.50
N GLY A 31 -1.21 -21.96 35.57
CA GLY A 31 -0.54 -21.50 36.79
C GLY A 31 -0.07 -20.05 36.73
N ASP A 32 0.51 -19.56 37.84
CA ASP A 32 0.88 -18.15 38.00
C ASP A 32 2.04 -17.69 37.10
N GLU A 33 2.88 -18.64 36.68
CA GLU A 33 4.03 -18.43 35.80
C GLU A 33 3.63 -18.29 34.31
N GLU A 34 2.41 -18.68 33.96
CA GLU A 34 1.89 -18.66 32.61
C GLU A 34 1.05 -17.41 32.32
N LEU A 35 1.05 -16.97 31.06
CA LEU A 35 0.21 -15.88 30.58
C LEU A 35 -1.10 -16.41 30.01
N THR A 36 -2.23 -15.94 30.53
CA THR A 36 -3.52 -16.05 29.83
C THR A 36 -3.45 -15.19 28.57
N LEU A 37 -3.74 -15.78 27.41
CA LEU A 37 -3.82 -15.08 26.13
C LEU A 37 -5.29 -15.04 25.67
N ARG A 38 -5.73 -13.88 25.22
CA ARG A 38 -6.95 -13.74 24.42
C ARG A 38 -6.56 -13.47 22.97
N ARG A 39 -7.32 -14.02 22.03
CA ARG A 39 -7.11 -13.82 20.60
C ARG A 39 -7.05 -12.33 20.29
N GLY A 40 -5.95 -11.90 19.69
CA GLY A 40 -5.64 -10.49 19.39
C GLY A 40 -4.66 -9.84 20.37
N ASP A 41 -4.35 -10.47 21.50
CA ASP A 41 -3.36 -9.95 22.46
C ASP A 41 -2.00 -9.79 21.82
N ARG A 42 -1.31 -8.70 22.19
CA ARG A 42 0.03 -8.38 21.71
C ARG A 42 1.05 -8.71 22.79
N VAL A 43 1.87 -9.71 22.53
CA VAL A 43 2.90 -10.20 23.45
C VAL A 43 4.26 -9.79 22.94
N GLN A 44 5.03 -9.07 23.75
CA GLN A 44 6.44 -8.81 23.44
C GLN A 44 7.25 -10.06 23.78
N VAL A 45 7.91 -10.67 22.80
CA VAL A 45 8.73 -11.87 23.05
C VAL A 45 10.07 -11.46 23.61
N LEU A 46 10.38 -11.96 24.81
CA LEU A 46 11.61 -11.71 25.54
C LEU A 46 12.64 -12.81 25.32
N SER A 47 12.20 -14.08 25.23
CA SER A 47 13.05 -15.22 24.94
C SER A 47 12.28 -16.33 24.21
N GLN A 48 12.93 -16.94 23.22
CA GLN A 48 12.46 -18.16 22.54
C GLN A 48 13.27 -19.40 22.96
N ASP A 49 14.24 -19.21 23.86
CA ASP A 49 15.10 -20.28 24.36
C ASP A 49 14.33 -21.11 25.40
N TRP A 50 14.16 -22.40 25.11
CA TRP A 50 13.46 -23.34 25.99
C TRP A 50 14.18 -23.53 27.33
N ALA A 51 15.51 -23.30 27.38
CA ALA A 51 16.26 -23.31 28.64
C ALA A 51 15.83 -22.17 29.60
N VAL A 52 15.17 -21.13 29.07
CA VAL A 52 14.64 -19.99 29.84
C VAL A 52 13.16 -20.19 30.20
N SER A 53 12.36 -20.79 29.31
CA SER A 53 10.93 -21.01 29.53
C SER A 53 10.60 -22.33 30.24
N GLY A 54 11.56 -23.25 30.36
CA GLY A 54 11.43 -24.50 31.11
C GLY A 54 10.94 -25.69 30.27
N ASP A 55 10.26 -25.44 29.14
CA ASP A 55 9.69 -26.50 28.28
C ASP A 55 9.82 -26.17 26.79
N GLU A 56 10.03 -27.21 25.97
CA GLU A 56 10.05 -27.09 24.51
C GLU A 56 8.67 -26.63 23.99
N GLY A 57 8.68 -25.64 23.10
CA GLY A 57 7.43 -25.06 22.56
C GLY A 57 6.85 -23.92 23.40
N TRP A 58 7.47 -23.55 24.52
CA TRP A 58 7.07 -22.40 25.34
C TRP A 58 8.05 -21.24 25.20
N TRP A 59 7.54 -20.02 25.15
CA TRP A 59 8.33 -18.80 25.08
C TRP A 59 8.04 -17.88 26.25
N THR A 60 9.01 -17.03 26.59
CA THR A 60 8.84 -15.99 27.62
C THR A 60 8.45 -14.68 26.96
N GLY A 61 7.40 -14.04 27.47
CA GLY A 61 6.94 -12.76 26.93
C GLY A 61 6.35 -11.82 27.94
N ARG A 62 6.00 -10.62 27.48
CA ARG A 62 5.41 -9.55 28.28
C ARG A 62 4.13 -9.04 27.63
N LEU A 63 3.06 -8.98 28.41
CA LEU A 63 1.79 -8.36 28.01
C LEU A 63 1.84 -6.83 28.16
N PRO A 64 0.93 -6.08 27.51
CA PRO A 64 0.85 -4.62 27.65
C PRO A 64 0.55 -4.15 29.08
N SER A 65 -0.09 -5.01 29.88
CA SER A 65 -0.29 -4.81 31.32
C SER A 65 1.02 -4.79 32.13
N GLY A 66 2.15 -5.17 31.50
CA GLY A 66 3.45 -5.28 32.14
C GLY A 66 3.73 -6.67 32.72
N ARG A 67 2.74 -7.57 32.78
CA ARG A 67 2.89 -8.95 33.27
C ARG A 67 3.85 -9.73 32.36
N VAL A 68 4.81 -10.40 32.98
CA VAL A 68 5.76 -11.30 32.31
C VAL A 68 5.41 -12.73 32.70
N GLY A 69 5.52 -13.66 31.75
CA GLY A 69 5.29 -15.08 31.99
C GLY A 69 5.58 -15.88 30.73
N VAL A 70 5.39 -17.20 30.84
CA VAL A 70 5.55 -18.13 29.71
C VAL A 70 4.22 -18.36 29.00
N PHE A 71 4.29 -18.68 27.71
CA PHE A 71 3.11 -19.02 26.91
C PHE A 71 3.49 -19.96 25.75
N PRO A 72 2.53 -20.75 25.23
CA PRO A 72 2.80 -21.68 24.13
C PRO A 72 3.05 -20.93 22.81
N SER A 73 4.21 -21.20 22.19
CA SER A 73 4.69 -20.51 20.98
C SER A 73 3.76 -20.67 19.77
N ASN A 74 3.06 -21.80 19.64
CA ASN A 74 2.12 -22.07 18.56
C ASN A 74 0.77 -21.34 18.70
N TYR A 75 0.54 -20.62 19.81
CA TYR A 75 -0.65 -19.79 20.03
C TYR A 75 -0.47 -18.36 19.55
N VAL A 76 0.74 -18.02 19.12
CA VAL A 76 1.07 -16.71 18.59
C VAL A 76 1.60 -16.82 17.17
N THR A 77 1.33 -15.80 16.38
CA THR A 77 1.98 -15.56 15.08
C THR A 77 2.80 -14.28 15.20
N PRO A 78 3.87 -14.06 14.40
CA PRO A 78 4.50 -12.75 14.36
C PRO A 78 3.37 -11.76 14.13
N GLY A 79 3.17 -10.87 15.11
CA GLY A 79 2.12 -9.89 14.99
C GLY A 79 2.41 -9.10 13.71
N PRO A 80 1.40 -8.63 12.97
CA PRO A 80 1.70 -7.67 11.94
C PRO A 80 2.57 -6.59 12.61
N PRO A 81 3.78 -6.27 12.10
CA PRO A 81 4.48 -5.08 12.55
C PRO A 81 3.44 -3.98 12.53
N ALA A 82 3.30 -3.24 13.65
CA ALA A 82 2.24 -2.26 13.89
C ALA A 82 1.74 -1.71 12.55
N ALA A 83 0.53 -2.13 12.12
CA ALA A 83 0.03 -2.15 10.73
C ALA A 83 1.02 -1.61 9.70
N PRO A 84 1.50 -2.40 8.71
CA PRO A 84 2.58 -1.96 7.81
C PRO A 84 2.28 -0.53 7.41
N ALA A 85 3.22 0.38 7.67
CA ALA A 85 3.04 1.82 7.49
C ALA A 85 2.54 2.21 6.08
N GLY A 86 2.43 1.25 5.16
CA GLY A 86 1.80 1.38 3.85
C GLY A 86 0.26 1.36 3.79
N LEU A 87 -0.51 0.64 4.63
CA LEU A 87 -1.98 0.56 4.44
C LEU A 87 -2.79 1.65 5.15
N GLN A 88 -2.22 2.85 5.29
CA GLN A 88 -2.97 4.00 5.76
C GLN A 88 -3.99 4.47 4.71
N LEU A 89 -5.06 5.11 5.15
CA LEU A 89 -5.95 5.77 4.21
C LEU A 89 -5.19 6.92 3.55
N PRO A 90 -5.21 7.02 2.21
CA PRO A 90 -4.65 8.18 1.53
C PRO A 90 -5.44 9.42 1.94
N GLN A 91 -4.85 10.59 1.70
CA GLN A 91 -5.48 11.87 2.01
C GLN A 91 -6.90 11.93 1.42
N GLU A 92 -7.88 12.24 2.27
CA GLU A 92 -9.22 12.55 1.79
C GLU A 92 -9.22 13.95 1.19
N ILE A 93 -9.60 14.04 -0.08
CA ILE A 93 -9.66 15.29 -0.84
C ILE A 93 -11.14 15.67 -0.95
N PRO A 94 -11.55 16.87 -0.48
CA PRO A 94 -12.89 17.37 -0.75
C PRO A 94 -13.08 17.59 -2.25
N PHE A 95 -14.18 17.08 -2.82
CA PHE A 95 -14.40 17.14 -4.27
C PHE A 95 -14.38 18.57 -4.84
N HIS A 96 -14.78 19.58 -4.05
CA HIS A 96 -14.76 20.98 -4.48
C HIS A 96 -13.34 21.58 -4.61
N GLU A 97 -12.30 20.92 -4.06
CA GLU A 97 -10.90 21.29 -4.32
C GLU A 97 -10.42 20.86 -5.71
N LEU A 98 -11.15 19.98 -6.40
CA LEU A 98 -10.81 19.48 -7.72
C LEU A 98 -11.46 20.33 -8.80
N GLN A 99 -10.64 20.85 -9.71
CA GLN A 99 -11.10 21.51 -10.93
C GLN A 99 -11.02 20.51 -12.07
N LEU A 100 -12.13 19.82 -12.35
CA LEU A 100 -12.19 18.86 -13.46
C LEU A 100 -12.14 19.58 -14.81
N GLU A 101 -11.31 19.08 -15.72
CA GLU A 101 -11.13 19.57 -17.08
C GLU A 101 -11.69 18.54 -18.08
N GLU A 102 -10.92 18.16 -19.10
CA GLU A 102 -11.34 17.21 -20.13
C GLU A 102 -11.40 15.75 -19.64
N ILE A 103 -12.26 14.96 -20.29
CA ILE A 103 -12.27 13.51 -20.12
C ILE A 103 -11.10 12.93 -20.93
N ILE A 104 -10.20 12.25 -20.24
CA ILE A 104 -8.99 11.64 -20.82
C ILE A 104 -9.13 10.13 -21.02
N GLY A 105 -10.14 9.51 -20.41
CA GLY A 105 -10.40 8.08 -20.55
C GLY A 105 -11.86 7.74 -20.28
N VAL A 106 -12.43 6.90 -21.13
CA VAL A 106 -13.76 6.30 -20.95
C VAL A 106 -13.64 4.80 -21.18
N GLY A 107 -14.15 4.02 -20.24
CA GLY A 107 -14.18 2.56 -20.36
C GLY A 107 -15.26 1.95 -19.46
N GLY A 108 -15.29 0.62 -19.33
CA GLY A 108 -16.26 -0.11 -18.49
C GLY A 108 -16.21 0.21 -16.99
N PHE A 109 -15.32 1.12 -16.59
CA PHE A 109 -14.79 1.29 -15.23
C PHE A 109 -14.95 2.71 -14.70
N GLY A 110 -15.71 3.54 -15.42
CA GLY A 110 -15.92 4.94 -15.11
C GLY A 110 -15.20 5.87 -16.08
N LYS A 111 -15.27 7.16 -15.76
CA LYS A 111 -14.63 8.24 -16.51
C LYS A 111 -13.36 8.66 -15.78
N VAL A 112 -12.30 8.88 -16.53
CA VAL A 112 -11.07 9.51 -16.04
C VAL A 112 -11.00 10.92 -16.61
N TYR A 113 -10.81 11.89 -15.74
CA TYR A 113 -10.70 13.31 -16.05
C TYR A 113 -9.27 13.77 -15.85
N ARG A 114 -8.79 14.66 -16.71
CA ARG A 114 -7.70 15.56 -16.33
C ARG A 114 -8.30 16.59 -15.36
N ALA A 115 -7.54 17.00 -14.35
CA ALA A 115 -7.99 17.99 -13.40
C ALA A 115 -6.81 18.75 -12.79
N LEU A 116 -7.12 19.85 -12.12
CA LEU A 116 -6.19 20.55 -11.24
C LEU A 116 -6.58 20.33 -9.78
N TRP A 117 -5.60 20.05 -8.94
CA TRP A 117 -5.73 20.00 -7.50
C TRP A 117 -4.62 20.86 -6.87
N ARG A 118 -5.01 21.95 -6.20
CA ARG A 118 -4.08 22.93 -5.59
C ARG A 118 -3.02 23.46 -6.58
N GLY A 119 -3.41 23.62 -7.84
CA GLY A 119 -2.54 24.09 -8.93
C GLY A 119 -1.71 23.01 -9.62
N GLU A 120 -1.74 21.77 -9.14
CA GLU A 120 -1.04 20.63 -9.74
C GLU A 120 -1.96 19.82 -10.65
N GLU A 121 -1.44 19.38 -11.80
CA GLU A 121 -2.17 18.49 -12.71
C GLU A 121 -2.30 17.08 -12.12
N VAL A 122 -3.53 16.57 -12.10
CA VAL A 122 -3.87 15.24 -11.58
C VAL A 122 -4.82 14.52 -12.54
N ALA A 123 -4.82 13.19 -12.45
CA ALA A 123 -5.84 12.35 -13.06
C ALA A 123 -6.89 11.99 -12.01
N VAL A 124 -8.17 12.25 -12.31
CA VAL A 124 -9.30 11.92 -11.42
C VAL A 124 -10.12 10.80 -12.04
N LYS A 125 -10.11 9.64 -11.41
CA LYS A 125 -10.94 8.50 -11.81
C LYS A 125 -12.21 8.48 -10.99
N ALA A 126 -13.34 8.81 -11.62
CA ALA A 126 -14.65 8.76 -10.99
C ALA A 126 -15.13 7.31 -10.83
N ALA A 127 -15.59 6.95 -9.63
CA ALA A 127 -16.22 5.68 -9.39
C ALA A 127 -17.54 5.60 -10.15
N ARG A 128 -17.85 4.44 -10.70
CA ARG A 128 -19.16 4.20 -11.30
C ARG A 128 -20.18 4.04 -10.19
N LEU A 129 -21.11 4.99 -10.11
CA LEU A 129 -22.27 4.86 -9.24
C LEU A 129 -23.33 4.08 -10.00
N ASP A 130 -23.75 2.97 -9.42
CA ASP A 130 -24.94 2.25 -9.86
C ASP A 130 -26.13 2.78 -9.04
N PRO A 131 -27.16 3.37 -9.68
CA PRO A 131 -28.33 3.88 -8.98
C PRO A 131 -29.05 2.83 -8.12
N GLU A 132 -28.92 1.55 -8.45
CA GLU A 132 -29.55 0.44 -7.71
C GLU A 132 -28.73 -0.02 -6.51
N ARG A 133 -27.49 0.44 -6.39
CA ARG A 133 -26.54 -0.01 -5.37
C ARG A 133 -26.40 1.00 -4.25
N ASP A 134 -26.28 0.51 -3.02
CA ASP A 134 -26.03 1.34 -1.85
C ASP A 134 -24.75 2.19 -2.02
N PRO A 135 -24.86 3.54 -1.98
CA PRO A 135 -23.70 4.42 -2.04
C PRO A 135 -22.67 4.17 -0.94
N ALA A 136 -23.09 3.72 0.24
CA ALA A 136 -22.19 3.43 1.36
C ALA A 136 -21.30 2.21 1.06
N LEU A 137 -21.85 1.16 0.44
CA LEU A 137 -21.09 0.00 -0.01
C LEU A 137 -20.08 0.39 -1.09
N THR A 138 -20.48 1.27 -2.01
CA THR A 138 -19.58 1.76 -3.06
C THR A 138 -18.44 2.59 -2.47
N ALA A 139 -18.74 3.45 -1.49
CA ALA A 139 -17.73 4.24 -0.77
C ALA A 139 -16.72 3.36 -0.03
N GLU A 140 -17.17 2.28 0.61
CA GLU A 140 -16.27 1.34 1.28
C GLU A 140 -15.38 0.59 0.30
N GLN A 141 -15.87 0.23 -0.88
CA GLN A 141 -15.05 -0.39 -1.93
C GLN A 141 -13.97 0.56 -2.43
N VAL A 142 -14.34 1.81 -2.72
CA VAL A 142 -13.36 2.86 -3.12
C VAL A 142 -12.35 3.08 -1.99
N ARG A 143 -12.79 3.09 -0.74
CA ARG A 143 -11.92 3.24 0.44
C ARG A 143 -10.90 2.10 0.54
N GLN A 144 -11.32 0.85 0.34
CA GLN A 144 -10.44 -0.31 0.39
C GLN A 144 -9.41 -0.29 -0.73
N GLU A 145 -9.82 0.08 -1.94
CA GLU A 145 -8.91 0.25 -3.07
C GLU A 145 -7.91 1.38 -2.82
N ALA A 146 -8.39 2.52 -2.31
CA ALA A 146 -7.56 3.66 -1.97
C ALA A 146 -6.48 3.30 -0.93
N ARG A 147 -6.81 2.47 0.07
CA ARG A 147 -5.83 1.96 1.05
C ARG A 147 -4.75 1.10 0.40
N LEU A 148 -5.14 0.16 -0.45
CA LEU A 148 -4.19 -0.75 -1.09
C LEU A 148 -3.31 -0.01 -2.11
N PHE A 149 -3.90 0.93 -2.85
CA PHE A 149 -3.19 1.68 -3.87
C PHE A 149 -2.31 2.79 -3.27
N GLY A 150 -2.78 3.49 -2.23
CA GLY A 150 -1.99 4.49 -1.50
C GLY A 150 -0.76 3.92 -0.80
N ALA A 151 -0.73 2.59 -0.59
CA ALA A 151 0.41 1.89 -0.03
C ALA A 151 1.57 1.70 -1.02
N LEU A 152 1.32 1.87 -2.32
CA LEU A 152 2.31 1.63 -3.35
C LEU A 152 3.21 2.84 -3.54
N GLN A 153 4.51 2.61 -3.47
CA GLN A 153 5.53 3.63 -3.64
C GLN A 153 6.67 3.06 -4.47
N HIS A 154 6.70 3.41 -5.75
CA HIS A 154 7.75 3.00 -6.66
C HIS A 154 7.77 3.95 -7.87
N PRO A 155 8.95 4.34 -8.40
CA PRO A 155 9.04 5.30 -9.52
C PRO A 155 8.36 4.83 -10.81
N ASN A 156 8.21 3.51 -10.98
CA ASN A 156 7.48 2.91 -12.11
C ASN A 156 6.04 2.51 -11.77
N ILE A 157 5.48 3.02 -10.66
CA ILE A 157 4.08 2.88 -10.29
C ILE A 157 3.45 4.26 -10.12
N ILE A 158 2.34 4.54 -10.79
CA ILE A 158 1.65 5.83 -10.71
C ILE A 158 1.18 6.09 -9.26
N ALA A 159 1.53 7.23 -8.70
CA ALA A 159 1.21 7.49 -7.29
C ALA A 159 -0.24 7.94 -7.09
N LEU A 160 -0.88 7.41 -6.05
CA LEU A 160 -2.16 7.92 -5.56
C LEU A 160 -1.88 9.16 -4.71
N ARG A 161 -2.49 10.29 -5.07
CA ARG A 161 -2.40 11.56 -4.32
C ARG A 161 -3.45 11.64 -3.21
N GLY A 162 -4.62 11.07 -3.45
CA GLY A 162 -5.72 11.06 -2.50
C GLY A 162 -6.98 10.41 -3.06
N ALA A 163 -8.08 10.52 -2.32
CA ALA A 163 -9.38 10.04 -2.76
C ALA A 163 -10.51 10.93 -2.24
N CYS A 164 -11.59 11.05 -3.02
CA CYS A 164 -12.86 11.56 -2.52
C CYS A 164 -13.71 10.37 -2.06
N LEU A 165 -14.04 10.31 -0.77
CA LEU A 165 -14.77 9.17 -0.17
C LEU A 165 -16.20 9.52 0.26
N SER A 166 -16.64 10.74 -0.03
CA SER A 166 -17.98 11.23 0.27
C SER A 166 -18.91 11.09 -0.94
N PRO A 167 -20.00 10.28 -0.85
CA PRO A 167 -21.00 10.23 -1.90
C PRO A 167 -21.66 11.60 -2.15
N PRO A 168 -22.13 11.89 -3.37
CA PRO A 168 -22.07 11.03 -4.56
C PRO A 168 -20.70 11.08 -5.26
N HIS A 169 -19.77 11.94 -4.84
CA HIS A 169 -18.54 12.22 -5.57
C HIS A 169 -17.38 11.30 -5.15
N LEU A 170 -17.55 10.00 -5.38
CA LEU A 170 -16.50 9.00 -5.10
C LEU A 170 -15.47 8.97 -6.23
N CYS A 171 -14.20 9.23 -5.95
CA CYS A 171 -13.14 9.16 -6.95
C CYS A 171 -11.73 8.96 -6.36
N LEU A 172 -10.80 8.49 -7.19
CA LEU A 172 -9.36 8.40 -6.89
C LEU A 172 -8.62 9.53 -7.61
N VAL A 173 -7.72 10.21 -6.90
CA VAL A 173 -6.91 11.32 -7.40
C VAL A 173 -5.45 10.89 -7.47
N MET A 174 -4.86 10.96 -8.66
CA MET A 174 -3.60 10.31 -8.97
C MET A 174 -2.68 11.26 -9.74
N GLU A 175 -1.39 10.90 -9.82
CA GLU A 175 -0.48 11.57 -10.73
C GLU A 175 -0.99 11.54 -12.19
N TYR A 176 -0.81 12.66 -12.89
CA TYR A 176 -1.14 12.74 -14.30
C TYR A 176 0.06 12.37 -15.18
N ALA A 177 -0.08 11.29 -15.94
CA ALA A 177 0.91 10.87 -16.93
C ALA A 177 0.65 11.55 -18.29
N ARG A 178 1.36 12.65 -18.55
CA ARG A 178 1.18 13.51 -19.74
C ARG A 178 1.43 12.80 -21.07
N GLY A 179 2.22 11.72 -21.08
CA GLY A 179 2.47 10.92 -22.28
C GLY A 179 1.33 9.97 -22.66
N GLY A 180 0.31 9.83 -21.82
CA GLY A 180 -0.84 8.96 -22.09
C GLY A 180 -0.47 7.47 -22.14
N ALA A 181 -1.29 6.67 -22.82
CA ALA A 181 -1.06 5.23 -22.95
C ALA A 181 0.14 4.92 -23.87
N LEU A 182 1.01 4.00 -23.45
CA LEU A 182 2.19 3.58 -24.21
C LEU A 182 1.84 3.04 -25.61
N SER A 183 0.69 2.38 -25.76
CA SER A 183 0.19 1.94 -27.07
C SER A 183 0.10 3.07 -28.11
N ARG A 184 -0.30 4.28 -27.69
CA ARG A 184 -0.39 5.47 -28.56
C ARG A 184 1.00 5.98 -28.95
N VAL A 185 1.93 5.96 -27.99
CA VAL A 185 3.34 6.33 -28.25
C VAL A 185 3.97 5.38 -29.27
N LEU A 186 3.73 4.07 -29.12
CA LEU A 186 4.24 3.03 -30.02
C LEU A 186 3.59 3.07 -31.41
N ALA A 187 2.30 3.43 -31.51
CA ALA A 187 1.60 3.51 -32.79
C ALA A 187 2.04 4.72 -33.63
N GLY A 188 2.47 5.82 -33.00
CA GLY A 188 2.74 7.09 -33.68
C GLY A 188 4.18 7.34 -34.12
N ARG A 189 5.17 6.56 -33.66
CA ARG A 189 6.61 6.87 -33.89
C ARG A 189 7.48 5.61 -33.96
N ARG A 190 8.55 5.67 -34.76
CA ARG A 190 9.67 4.70 -34.64
C ARG A 190 10.47 5.03 -33.39
N VAL A 191 10.30 4.22 -32.34
CA VAL A 191 11.06 4.33 -31.10
C VAL A 191 12.39 3.57 -31.27
N PRO A 192 13.55 4.19 -30.97
CA PRO A 192 14.83 3.50 -31.05
C PRO A 192 14.88 2.25 -30.14
N PRO A 193 15.55 1.16 -30.55
CA PRO A 193 15.60 -0.08 -29.77
C PRO A 193 16.09 0.10 -28.33
N HIS A 194 17.09 0.96 -28.10
CA HIS A 194 17.61 1.21 -26.75
C HIS A 194 16.56 1.83 -25.82
N VAL A 195 15.66 2.66 -26.35
CA VAL A 195 14.56 3.26 -25.59
C VAL A 195 13.50 2.19 -25.25
N LEU A 196 13.17 1.31 -26.20
CA LEU A 196 12.24 0.20 -25.96
C LEU A 196 12.75 -0.75 -24.87
N VAL A 197 14.05 -1.09 -24.90
CA VAL A 197 14.69 -1.91 -23.86
C VAL A 197 14.62 -1.21 -22.51
N ASN A 198 14.92 0.09 -22.45
CA ASN A 198 14.82 0.86 -21.22
C ASN A 198 13.38 0.85 -20.66
N TRP A 199 12.36 1.06 -21.48
CA TRP A 199 10.96 0.98 -21.06
C TRP A 199 10.57 -0.42 -20.57
N ALA A 200 11.03 -1.48 -21.24
CA ALA A 200 10.80 -2.85 -20.80
C ALA A 200 11.42 -3.12 -19.42
N VAL A 201 12.63 -2.61 -19.15
CA VAL A 201 13.28 -2.70 -17.84
C VAL A 201 12.47 -1.96 -16.77
N GLN A 202 11.96 -0.77 -17.06
CA GLN A 202 11.13 0.00 -16.14
C GLN A 202 9.81 -0.73 -15.81
N VAL A 203 9.12 -1.29 -16.82
CA VAL A 203 7.95 -2.16 -16.62
C VAL A 203 8.30 -3.34 -15.71
N ALA A 204 9.41 -4.03 -15.99
CA ALA A 204 9.85 -5.18 -15.21
C ALA A 204 10.16 -4.81 -13.75
N ARG A 205 10.76 -3.63 -13.50
CA ARG A 205 11.01 -3.11 -12.15
C ARG A 205 9.71 -2.84 -11.39
N GLY A 206 8.76 -2.16 -12.03
CA GLY A 206 7.43 -1.93 -11.42
C GLY A 206 6.70 -3.24 -11.11
N MET A 207 6.78 -4.23 -12.00
CA MET A 207 6.21 -5.56 -11.76
C MET A 207 6.94 -6.32 -10.65
N ASN A 208 8.27 -6.23 -10.57
CA ASN A 208 9.04 -6.83 -9.48
C ASN A 208 8.59 -6.26 -8.13
N TYR A 209 8.46 -4.94 -8.05
CA TYR A 209 7.97 -4.26 -6.86
C TYR A 209 6.59 -4.79 -6.44
N LEU A 210 5.62 -4.83 -7.36
CA LEU A 210 4.27 -5.31 -7.06
C LEU A 210 4.24 -6.75 -6.51
N HIS A 211 5.13 -7.63 -7.02
CA HIS A 211 5.16 -9.03 -6.62
C HIS A 211 5.92 -9.29 -5.32
N ASN A 212 7.03 -8.59 -5.09
CA ASN A 212 8.00 -8.94 -4.06
C ASN A 212 8.12 -7.90 -2.94
N ASP A 213 7.98 -6.62 -3.26
CA ASP A 213 8.38 -5.52 -2.36
C ASP A 213 7.18 -4.69 -1.87
N ALA A 214 6.03 -4.78 -2.54
CA ALA A 214 4.81 -4.09 -2.11
C ALA A 214 4.34 -4.60 -0.73
N PRO A 215 3.71 -3.74 0.10
CA PRO A 215 3.26 -4.13 1.45
C PRO A 215 2.31 -5.33 1.47
N VAL A 216 1.61 -5.54 0.36
CA VAL A 216 0.83 -6.74 0.08
C VAL A 216 1.18 -7.16 -1.35
N PRO A 217 1.62 -8.41 -1.59
CA PRO A 217 1.89 -8.90 -2.95
C PRO A 217 0.66 -8.76 -3.85
N ILE A 218 0.84 -8.13 -4.99
CA ILE A 218 -0.22 -7.78 -5.94
C ILE A 218 0.04 -8.44 -7.29
N ILE A 219 -0.95 -9.16 -7.80
CA ILE A 219 -0.91 -9.69 -9.16
C ILE A 219 -1.64 -8.70 -10.07
N HIS A 220 -0.94 -8.17 -11.07
CA HIS A 220 -1.47 -7.17 -12.01
C HIS A 220 -2.57 -7.71 -12.95
N ARG A 221 -2.51 -9.01 -13.31
CA ARG A 221 -3.48 -9.77 -14.14
C ARG A 221 -3.73 -9.31 -15.59
N ASP A 222 -3.38 -8.08 -15.97
CA ASP A 222 -3.63 -7.56 -17.33
C ASP A 222 -2.48 -6.67 -17.84
N LEU A 223 -1.27 -7.24 -17.90
CA LEU A 223 -0.07 -6.54 -18.37
C LEU A 223 -0.08 -6.44 -19.90
N LYS A 224 -0.41 -5.26 -20.43
CA LYS A 224 -0.43 -4.94 -21.87
C LYS A 224 0.00 -3.49 -22.09
N SER A 225 0.50 -3.16 -23.28
CA SER A 225 0.97 -1.79 -23.61
C SER A 225 -0.11 -0.71 -23.51
N ILE A 226 -1.40 -1.06 -23.61
CA ILE A 226 -2.53 -0.15 -23.40
C ILE A 226 -2.69 0.28 -21.93
N ASN A 227 -2.18 -0.53 -21.01
CA ASN A 227 -2.32 -0.38 -19.57
C ASN A 227 -1.06 0.21 -18.90
N ASN A 228 -0.02 0.49 -19.69
CA ASN A 228 1.19 1.19 -19.24
C ASN A 228 1.10 2.67 -19.63
N LEU A 229 1.37 3.56 -18.68
CA LEU A 229 1.36 5.01 -18.89
C LEU A 229 2.77 5.54 -19.17
N ALA A 230 2.88 6.54 -20.03
CA ALA A 230 4.13 7.20 -20.34
C ALA A 230 4.22 8.59 -19.70
N PHE A 231 5.37 8.90 -19.10
CA PHE A 231 5.87 10.22 -18.71
C PHE A 231 5.01 11.00 -17.69
N VAL A 232 5.43 11.04 -16.41
CA VAL A 232 4.83 11.91 -15.37
C VAL A 232 5.42 13.34 -15.41
N HIS A 233 6.71 13.49 -15.74
CA HIS A 233 7.39 14.79 -15.79
C HIS A 233 8.06 15.05 -17.16
N PRO A 234 7.44 15.78 -18.10
CA PRO A 234 8.14 16.29 -19.27
C PRO A 234 8.90 17.58 -18.90
N PRO A 235 10.11 17.80 -19.45
CA PRO A 235 10.71 19.13 -19.43
C PRO A 235 9.82 20.14 -20.17
N ALA A 236 9.86 21.41 -19.77
CA ALA A 236 9.01 22.50 -20.28
C ALA A 236 8.97 22.62 -21.82
N SER A 237 10.01 22.16 -22.51
CA SER A 237 10.14 22.14 -23.98
C SER A 237 9.31 21.06 -24.69
N CYS A 238 8.63 20.18 -23.95
CA CYS A 238 7.98 18.99 -24.49
C CYS A 238 6.49 18.87 -24.13
N GLN A 239 5.85 19.99 -23.82
CA GLN A 239 4.39 20.08 -23.72
C GLN A 239 3.79 19.79 -25.10
N VAL A 240 3.52 18.52 -25.39
CA VAL A 240 2.72 18.13 -26.55
C VAL A 240 1.27 18.10 -26.07
N PRO A 241 0.42 19.07 -26.47
CA PRO A 241 -0.93 19.22 -25.90
C PRO A 241 -1.88 18.05 -26.23
N GLU A 242 -1.50 17.17 -27.16
CA GLU A 242 -2.43 16.22 -27.82
C GLU A 242 -2.28 14.74 -27.40
N LEU A 243 -1.45 14.44 -26.39
CA LEU A 243 -1.17 13.06 -25.96
C LEU A 243 -2.03 12.57 -24.78
N GLY A 244 -2.89 13.42 -24.23
CA GLY A 244 -3.58 13.21 -22.96
C GLY A 244 -4.62 12.09 -22.88
N GLN A 245 -4.83 11.25 -23.90
CA GLN A 245 -5.84 10.18 -23.82
C GLN A 245 -5.21 8.86 -23.34
N ALA A 246 -5.40 8.56 -22.05
CA ALA A 246 -5.06 7.27 -21.47
C ALA A 246 -6.32 6.39 -21.41
N LEU A 247 -6.28 5.23 -22.07
CA LEU A 247 -7.31 4.21 -21.94
C LEU A 247 -7.03 3.39 -20.67
N CYS A 248 -7.54 3.85 -19.52
CA CYS A 248 -7.53 3.04 -18.30
C CYS A 248 -8.61 1.96 -18.39
N GLN A 249 -8.22 0.73 -18.78
CA GLN A 249 -9.07 -0.44 -18.63
C GLN A 249 -8.84 -1.03 -17.23
N GLY A 250 -9.87 -1.12 -16.39
CA GLY A 250 -9.91 -1.93 -15.15
C GLY A 250 -10.42 -1.19 -13.91
N TRP A 251 -11.45 -1.76 -13.26
CA TRP A 251 -11.90 -1.54 -11.87
C TRP A 251 -12.40 -2.89 -11.37
N GLY A 252 -12.02 -3.24 -10.15
CA GLY A 252 -12.39 -4.51 -9.52
C GLY A 252 -11.17 -5.26 -8.99
N ILE A 253 -11.05 -5.29 -7.66
CA ILE A 253 -10.38 -6.40 -7.00
C ILE A 253 -11.34 -7.58 -7.15
N GLU A 254 -11.00 -8.56 -7.99
CA GLU A 254 -11.66 -9.85 -7.91
C GLU A 254 -11.15 -10.50 -6.62
N GLN A 255 -11.95 -10.40 -5.56
CA GLN A 255 -11.73 -11.16 -4.34
C GLN A 255 -12.09 -12.62 -4.61
N ASP A 256 -11.25 -13.29 -5.41
CA ASP A 256 -11.16 -14.73 -5.30
C ASP A 256 -10.43 -15.02 -3.99
N SER A 257 -10.99 -15.93 -3.21
CA SER A 257 -10.82 -16.13 -1.76
C SER A 257 -9.37 -16.22 -1.25
N HIS A 258 -8.36 -16.26 -2.12
CA HIS A 258 -6.95 -16.38 -1.79
C HIS A 258 -6.00 -15.32 -2.40
N ARG A 259 -6.43 -14.36 -3.25
CA ARG A 259 -5.49 -13.40 -3.90
C ARG A 259 -6.09 -12.01 -4.21
N ARG A 260 -5.45 -10.94 -3.75
CA ARG A 260 -5.83 -9.54 -4.01
C ARG A 260 -5.25 -9.05 -5.36
N SER A 261 -6.09 -8.50 -6.24
CA SER A 261 -5.68 -7.88 -7.52
C SER A 261 -5.98 -6.38 -7.50
N LEU A 262 -5.05 -5.53 -7.93
CA LEU A 262 -5.28 -4.09 -8.10
C LEU A 262 -5.58 -3.74 -9.57
N PRO A 263 -6.15 -2.55 -9.87
CA PRO A 263 -6.53 -2.18 -11.23
C PRO A 263 -5.37 -2.27 -12.23
N SER A 264 -5.68 -2.65 -13.47
CA SER A 264 -4.69 -2.93 -14.52
C SER A 264 -3.80 -1.76 -14.92
N TRP A 265 -4.03 -0.53 -14.46
CA TRP A 265 -3.28 0.66 -14.87
C TRP A 265 -2.44 1.18 -13.70
N MET A 266 -1.30 0.56 -13.40
CA MET A 266 -0.41 1.08 -12.35
C MET A 266 0.97 1.45 -12.86
N LEU A 267 1.41 0.87 -13.97
CA LEU A 267 2.78 1.03 -14.42
C LEU A 267 2.96 2.36 -15.14
N VAL A 268 4.00 3.10 -14.75
CA VAL A 268 4.39 4.35 -15.39
C VAL A 268 5.85 4.34 -15.81
N LEU A 269 6.11 4.95 -16.96
CA LEU A 269 7.44 5.06 -17.56
C LEU A 269 7.99 6.47 -17.43
N GLU A 270 9.23 6.55 -16.99
CA GLU A 270 10.05 7.76 -17.06
C GLU A 270 10.85 7.78 -18.39
N ARG A 271 11.30 8.97 -18.81
CA ARG A 271 12.24 9.04 -19.94
C ARG A 271 13.61 8.50 -19.50
N PRO A 272 14.38 7.86 -20.41
CA PRO A 272 15.76 7.46 -20.14
C PRO A 272 16.67 8.66 -19.86
#